data_AF-A0A4Y3WUF0-F1
#
_entry.id   AF-A0A4Y3WUF0-F1
#
_cell.length_a   1.000
_cell.length_b   1.000
_cell.length_c   1.000
_cell.angle_alpha   90.00
_cell.angle_beta   90.00
_cell.angle_gamma   90.00
#
_symmetry.space_group_name_H-M   'P 1'
#
loop_
_entity.id
_entity.type
_entity.pdbx_description
1 polymer ?
#
loop_
_entity_poly.entity_id
_entity_poly.type
_entity_poly.pdbx_seq_one_letter_code
_entity_poly.pdbx_strand_id
1 'polypeptide(L)'
;MGLLSGVMALPDGTILSKRVLVELSHAIERFALAAEPGAPLVVVAMFQRLSYFRRETEVYTDIAARSSVTLVGLVEDFPPQLPPGVRHVLLAEDEDLAREWSVTVLGPNGGATLVAVDQERVDAGAHTLEEGRRFQGYWSFVRADAYREILRLRAQLTLPAETVEAIDEVLHAVLAAPEPRHQDRWNVPLRFLADRVDAGVRERAGLQTRLDAAVGHHDDVAERDPRTGLHTERFLARWTAGLGAGLPVGLVLLRVPGVAALRAKYGLRAELATLQGITRSIQELLTPSDRVVRLGREDFLAVLPSWRESDVLGLCDEVCTRVSGLDQQYPFVALPATAAATVTRERPLPVDRLVAQVDGGRRVSLLV
;
A
#
# COMPACT_ATOMS: atom_id res chain seq x y z
N MET A 1 -37.73 18.89 7.93
CA MET A 1 -36.68 18.23 8.74
C MET A 1 -36.41 16.87 8.11
N GLY A 2 -35.38 16.81 7.27
CA GLY A 2 -35.05 15.66 6.43
C GLY A 2 -33.87 16.05 5.54
N LEU A 3 -32.70 16.21 6.17
CA LEU A 3 -31.47 16.57 5.48
C LEU A 3 -30.84 15.31 4.87
N LEU A 4 -30.82 15.36 3.54
CA LEU A 4 -30.03 14.61 2.58
C LEU A 4 -28.72 14.03 3.14
N SER A 5 -28.75 12.74 3.48
CA SER A 5 -27.55 11.90 3.58
C SER A 5 -27.19 11.43 2.16
N GLY A 6 -26.68 12.34 1.34
CA GLY A 6 -26.14 12.03 0.02
C GLY A 6 -24.62 11.87 0.11
N VAL A 7 -24.14 10.68 0.44
CA VAL A 7 -22.77 10.29 0.11
C VAL A 7 -22.70 10.31 -1.42
N MET A 8 -22.18 11.41 -1.97
CA MET A 8 -22.01 11.58 -3.40
C MET A 8 -21.02 10.52 -3.86
N ALA A 9 -21.49 9.51 -4.57
CA ALA A 9 -20.66 8.45 -5.10
C ALA A 9 -19.56 9.09 -5.95
N LEU A 10 -18.30 8.83 -5.59
CA LEU A 10 -17.15 9.11 -6.43
C LEU A 10 -17.44 8.50 -7.82
N PRO A 11 -17.11 9.19 -8.94
CA PRO A 11 -17.26 8.60 -10.27
C PRO A 11 -16.57 7.23 -10.31
N ASP A 12 -17.10 6.29 -11.11
CA ASP A 12 -16.63 4.89 -11.19
C ASP A 12 -15.09 4.82 -11.18
N GLY A 13 -14.55 4.55 -9.99
CA GLY A 13 -13.12 4.68 -9.73
C GLY A 13 -12.34 3.60 -10.46
N THR A 14 -11.22 3.99 -11.07
CA THR A 14 -10.30 3.04 -11.67
C THR A 14 -9.42 2.42 -10.58
N ILE A 15 -9.04 1.15 -10.74
CA ILE A 15 -7.99 0.56 -9.91
C ILE A 15 -6.63 1.02 -10.40
N LEU A 16 -5.90 1.73 -9.54
CA LEU A 16 -4.60 2.32 -9.80
C LEU A 16 -3.52 1.67 -8.92
N SER A 17 -2.30 1.58 -9.43
CA SER A 17 -1.13 1.21 -8.63
C SER A 17 -0.52 2.44 -7.97
N LYS A 18 0.24 2.24 -6.89
CA LYS A 18 0.98 3.32 -6.23
C LYS A 18 1.87 4.11 -7.20
N ARG A 19 2.57 3.41 -8.10
CA ARG A 19 3.45 4.06 -9.10
C ARG A 19 2.65 5.02 -9.98
N VAL A 20 1.46 4.62 -10.44
CA VAL A 20 0.60 5.51 -11.24
C VAL A 20 0.11 6.70 -10.43
N LEU A 21 -0.29 6.51 -9.17
CA LEU A 21 -0.68 7.62 -8.29
C LEU A 21 0.43 8.65 -8.08
N VAL A 22 1.67 8.19 -7.87
CA VAL A 22 2.84 9.07 -7.74
C VAL A 22 3.06 9.88 -9.02
N GLU A 23 3.02 9.25 -10.19
CA GLU A 23 3.18 9.97 -11.46
C GLU A 23 2.03 10.96 -11.73
N LEU A 24 0.78 10.61 -11.39
CA LEU A 24 -0.36 11.53 -11.49
C LEU A 24 -0.23 12.70 -10.52
N SER A 25 0.21 12.47 -9.28
CA SER A 25 0.46 13.51 -8.28
C SER A 25 1.51 14.50 -8.80
N HIS A 26 2.65 14.00 -9.30
CA HIS A 26 3.68 14.84 -9.92
C HIS A 26 3.18 15.60 -11.16
N ALA A 27 2.26 15.03 -11.93
CA ALA A 27 1.65 15.73 -13.07
C ALA A 27 0.79 16.91 -12.58
N ILE A 28 -0.02 16.71 -11.54
CA ILE A 28 -0.86 17.75 -10.93
C ILE A 28 -0.01 18.83 -10.24
N GLU A 29 1.07 18.45 -9.57
CA GLU A 29 2.01 19.40 -8.95
C GLU A 29 2.71 20.26 -10.00
N ARG A 30 3.13 19.66 -11.13
CA ARG A 30 3.64 20.45 -12.26
C ARG A 30 2.57 21.35 -12.87
N PHE A 31 1.32 20.89 -12.90
CA PHE A 31 0.22 21.76 -13.29
C PHE A 31 0.11 22.96 -12.33
N ALA A 32 0.26 22.79 -11.01
CA ALA A 32 0.30 23.89 -10.04
C ALA A 32 1.48 24.85 -10.31
N LEU A 33 2.70 24.33 -10.49
CA LEU A 33 3.91 25.12 -10.74
C LEU A 33 3.86 25.93 -12.04
N ALA A 34 3.10 25.46 -13.03
CA ALA A 34 2.86 26.18 -14.29
C ALA A 34 1.89 27.37 -14.16
N ALA A 35 1.31 27.62 -12.98
CA ALA A 35 0.51 28.81 -12.73
C ALA A 35 1.37 30.08 -12.76
N GLU A 36 0.77 31.19 -13.17
CA GLU A 36 1.41 32.50 -13.11
C GLU A 36 1.62 32.91 -11.64
N PRO A 37 2.78 33.50 -11.29
CA PRO A 37 3.02 34.01 -9.94
C PRO A 37 1.93 35.00 -9.50
N GLY A 38 1.37 34.80 -8.30
CA GLY A 38 0.35 35.68 -7.74
C GLY A 38 -1.07 35.43 -8.26
N ALA A 39 -1.29 34.44 -9.12
CA ALA A 39 -2.64 34.00 -9.49
C ALA A 39 -3.36 33.40 -8.27
N PRO A 40 -4.68 33.65 -8.10
CA PRO A 40 -5.45 33.01 -7.04
C PRO A 40 -5.48 31.50 -7.28
N LEU A 41 -4.78 30.76 -6.41
CA LEU A 41 -4.56 29.33 -6.55
C LEU A 41 -4.61 28.67 -5.17
N VAL A 42 -5.41 27.62 -5.06
CA VAL A 42 -5.44 26.71 -3.91
C VAL A 42 -4.87 25.37 -4.32
N VAL A 43 -3.99 24.82 -3.48
CA VAL A 43 -3.47 23.46 -3.58
C VAL A 43 -3.72 22.76 -2.26
N VAL A 44 -4.41 21.62 -2.31
CA VAL A 44 -4.62 20.74 -1.15
C VAL A 44 -4.04 19.38 -1.48
N ALA A 45 -3.17 18.86 -0.61
CA ALA A 45 -2.55 17.55 -0.79
C ALA A 45 -2.58 16.73 0.50
N MET A 46 -3.10 15.52 0.42
CA MET A 46 -3.26 14.59 1.52
C MET A 46 -2.17 13.53 1.44
N PHE A 47 -1.14 13.65 2.29
CA PHE A 47 0.05 12.81 2.22
C PHE A 47 -0.04 11.54 3.05
N GLN A 48 -1.10 11.37 3.84
CA GLN A 48 -1.27 10.33 4.86
C GLN A 48 -0.19 10.35 5.96
N ARG A 49 1.09 10.58 5.68
CA ARG A 49 2.21 10.56 6.64
C ARG A 49 3.26 11.62 6.33
N LEU A 50 3.94 12.12 7.36
CA LEU A 50 5.03 13.10 7.20
C LEU A 50 6.22 12.55 6.42
N SER A 51 6.51 11.24 6.53
CA SER A 51 7.63 10.62 5.81
C SER A 51 7.46 10.65 4.30
N TYR A 52 6.21 10.67 3.80
CA TYR A 52 5.93 10.86 2.38
C TYR A 52 6.09 12.34 1.98
N PHE A 53 5.60 13.28 2.80
CA PHE A 53 5.77 14.72 2.55
C PHE A 53 7.24 15.17 2.57
N ARG A 54 8.08 14.60 3.43
CA ARG A 54 9.52 14.95 3.52
C ARG A 54 10.28 14.80 2.20
N ARG A 55 9.80 13.93 1.30
CA ARG A 55 10.41 13.74 -0.03
C ARG A 55 10.03 14.84 -1.02
N GLU A 56 8.87 15.49 -0.79
CA GLU A 56 8.28 16.49 -1.69
C GLU A 56 8.40 17.92 -1.13
N THR A 57 9.17 18.12 -0.06
CA THR A 57 9.24 19.40 0.67
C THR A 57 9.69 20.57 -0.21
N GLU A 58 10.65 20.36 -1.11
CA GLU A 58 11.11 21.39 -2.06
C GLU A 58 10.00 21.78 -3.04
N VAL A 59 9.30 20.80 -3.61
CA VAL A 59 8.19 21.02 -4.55
C VAL A 59 7.07 21.83 -3.89
N TYR A 60 6.69 21.49 -2.65
CA TYR A 60 5.62 22.21 -1.95
C TYR A 60 6.04 23.60 -1.47
N THR A 61 7.33 23.83 -1.27
CA THR A 61 7.87 25.19 -1.04
C THR A 61 7.68 26.05 -2.30
N ASP A 62 8.01 25.51 -3.48
CA ASP A 62 7.84 26.20 -4.75
C ASP A 62 6.36 26.44 -5.11
N ILE A 63 5.49 25.47 -4.78
CA ILE A 63 4.04 25.63 -4.94
C ILE A 63 3.53 26.72 -4.00
N ALA A 64 3.90 26.69 -2.72
CA ALA A 64 3.48 27.68 -1.74
C ALA A 64 3.90 29.12 -2.13
N ALA A 65 5.07 29.29 -2.73
CA ALA A 65 5.53 30.58 -3.25
C ALA A 65 4.69 31.13 -4.42
N ARG A 66 3.89 30.28 -5.09
CA ARG A 66 3.06 30.64 -6.25
C ARG A 66 1.56 30.63 -5.96
N SER A 67 1.15 29.98 -4.86
CA SER A 67 -0.25 29.79 -4.50
C SER A 67 -0.74 30.78 -3.44
N SER A 68 -2.03 31.09 -3.44
CA SER A 68 -2.68 31.78 -2.32
C SER A 68 -2.79 30.87 -1.10
N VAL A 69 -3.06 29.59 -1.32
CA VAL A 69 -3.18 28.58 -0.26
C VAL A 69 -2.50 27.30 -0.71
N THR A 70 -1.52 26.83 0.06
CA THR A 70 -1.02 25.46 -0.01
C THR A 70 -1.30 24.78 1.31
N LEU A 71 -2.13 23.74 1.29
CA LEU A 71 -2.56 22.98 2.45
C LEU A 71 -2.13 21.52 2.33
N VAL A 72 -1.50 21.01 3.38
CA VAL A 72 -1.04 19.62 3.47
C VAL A 72 -1.77 18.90 4.61
N GLY A 73 -2.46 17.82 4.30
CA GLY A 73 -3.08 16.93 5.29
C GLY A 73 -2.14 15.79 5.70
N LEU A 74 -2.00 15.57 7.01
CA LEU A 74 -1.07 14.60 7.60
C LEU A 74 -1.73 13.83 8.72
N VAL A 75 -1.47 12.52 8.82
CA VAL A 75 -1.83 11.71 9.97
C VAL A 75 -0.61 11.67 10.89
N GLU A 76 -0.54 12.60 11.84
CA GLU A 76 0.53 12.74 12.81
C GLU A 76 -0.05 13.26 14.14
N ASP A 77 0.52 12.80 15.26
CA ASP A 77 0.06 13.20 16.60
C ASP A 77 0.38 14.66 16.94
N PHE A 78 1.39 15.24 16.27
CA PHE A 78 1.90 16.57 16.57
C PHE A 78 2.16 17.40 15.31
N PRO A 79 2.00 18.75 15.40
CA PRO A 79 2.27 19.64 14.28
C PRO A 79 3.72 19.51 13.79
N PRO A 80 3.93 19.18 12.50
CA PRO A 80 5.28 19.10 11.95
C PRO A 80 5.83 20.50 11.65
N GLN A 81 7.15 20.61 11.62
CA GLN A 81 7.81 21.79 11.08
C GLN A 81 7.71 21.75 9.55
N LEU A 82 6.99 22.71 8.97
CA LEU A 82 6.74 22.81 7.54
C LEU A 82 7.42 24.03 6.92
N PRO A 83 7.69 24.01 5.60
CA PRO A 83 8.24 25.16 4.91
C PRO A 83 7.35 26.40 5.03
N PRO A 84 7.93 27.61 4.94
CA PRO A 84 7.16 28.85 4.90
C PRO A 84 6.08 28.81 3.81
N GLY A 85 4.87 29.26 4.14
CA GLY A 85 3.73 29.31 3.22
C GLY A 85 2.95 28.00 3.09
N VAL A 86 3.47 26.88 3.58
CA VAL A 86 2.74 25.60 3.64
C VAL A 86 1.90 25.55 4.92
N ARG A 87 0.58 25.49 4.77
CA ARG A 87 -0.40 25.29 5.85
C ARG A 87 -0.62 23.79 6.06
N HIS A 88 -1.08 23.39 7.24
CA HIS A 88 -1.39 21.98 7.51
C HIS A 88 -2.70 21.76 8.25
N VAL A 89 -3.16 20.53 8.13
CA VAL A 89 -4.23 19.95 8.95
C VAL A 89 -3.77 18.57 9.42
N LEU A 90 -3.95 18.30 10.71
CA LEU A 90 -3.71 16.98 11.29
C LEU A 90 -5.00 16.18 11.26
N LEU A 91 -4.87 14.91 10.89
CA LEU A 91 -5.96 13.94 10.86
C LEU A 91 -5.67 12.86 11.89
N ALA A 92 -6.72 12.39 12.57
CA ALA A 92 -6.64 11.16 13.36
C ALA A 92 -6.64 9.92 12.44
N GLU A 93 -6.05 8.81 12.90
CA GLU A 93 -5.95 7.57 12.12
C GLU A 93 -7.31 6.94 11.76
N ASP A 94 -8.35 7.26 12.54
CA ASP A 94 -9.71 6.76 12.37
C ASP A 94 -10.57 7.62 11.43
N GLU A 95 -10.09 8.78 10.98
CA GLU A 95 -10.78 9.60 10.00
C GLU A 95 -10.76 8.96 8.61
N ASP A 96 -11.87 9.03 7.87
CA ASP A 96 -11.95 8.49 6.50
C ASP A 96 -10.88 9.10 5.58
N LEU A 97 -10.57 10.40 5.75
CA LEU A 97 -9.55 11.12 5.01
C LEU A 97 -8.12 10.63 5.29
N ALA A 98 -7.87 9.96 6.42
CA ALA A 98 -6.55 9.39 6.73
C ALA A 98 -6.13 8.30 5.74
N ARG A 99 -7.12 7.64 5.09
CA ARG A 99 -6.91 6.60 4.08
C ARG A 99 -6.98 7.12 2.64
N GLU A 100 -7.29 8.40 2.48
CA GLU A 100 -7.34 9.07 1.18
C GLU A 100 -5.95 9.56 0.80
N TRP A 101 -5.57 9.29 -0.44
CA TRP A 101 -4.51 9.97 -1.16
C TRP A 101 -5.19 10.95 -2.10
N SER A 102 -5.00 12.25 -1.90
CA SER A 102 -5.52 13.24 -2.83
C SER A 102 -4.58 14.41 -3.05
N VAL A 103 -4.60 14.93 -4.27
CA VAL A 103 -3.89 16.16 -4.65
C VAL A 103 -4.84 16.94 -5.54
N THR A 104 -5.26 18.11 -5.09
CA THR A 104 -6.21 18.97 -5.79
C THR A 104 -5.64 20.37 -5.93
N VAL A 105 -5.65 20.88 -7.16
CA VAL A 105 -5.18 22.20 -7.55
C VAL A 105 -6.34 22.94 -8.20
N LEU A 106 -6.63 24.16 -7.80
CA LEU A 106 -7.71 24.95 -8.36
C LEU A 106 -7.35 26.42 -8.44
N GLY A 107 -7.64 27.02 -9.60
CA GLY A 107 -7.62 28.48 -9.78
C GLY A 107 -8.48 28.88 -10.98
N PRO A 108 -8.64 30.18 -11.27
CA PRO A 108 -9.46 30.68 -12.36
C PRO A 108 -9.11 30.08 -13.72
N ASN A 109 -7.82 29.86 -13.97
CA ASN A 109 -7.34 29.42 -15.27
C ASN A 109 -7.32 27.89 -15.46
N GLY A 110 -7.83 27.12 -14.49
CA GLY A 110 -7.92 25.67 -14.58
C GLY A 110 -7.87 24.99 -13.21
N GLY A 111 -8.09 23.68 -13.20
CA GLY A 111 -7.94 22.89 -11.98
C GLY A 111 -7.63 21.44 -12.30
N ALA A 112 -7.05 20.73 -11.36
CA ALA A 112 -6.77 19.31 -11.47
C ALA A 112 -6.97 18.62 -10.13
N THR A 113 -7.38 17.36 -10.15
CA THR A 113 -7.61 16.58 -8.95
C THR A 113 -7.21 15.14 -9.18
N LEU A 114 -6.67 14.53 -8.14
CA LEU A 114 -6.48 13.10 -7.95
C LEU A 114 -7.09 12.77 -6.60
N VAL A 115 -7.96 11.76 -6.56
CA VAL A 115 -8.50 11.20 -5.32
C VAL A 115 -8.43 9.69 -5.42
N ALA A 116 -7.78 9.06 -4.45
CA ALA A 116 -7.64 7.62 -4.42
C ALA A 116 -7.68 7.11 -2.98
N VAL A 117 -8.35 5.99 -2.75
CA VAL A 117 -8.44 5.34 -1.44
C VAL A 117 -7.73 4.00 -1.53
N ASP A 118 -6.89 3.69 -0.54
CA ASP A 118 -6.26 2.37 -0.46
C ASP A 118 -7.32 1.31 -0.25
N GLN A 119 -7.35 0.30 -1.13
CA GLN A 119 -8.24 -0.86 -1.00
C GLN A 119 -7.71 -1.88 0.00
N GLU A 120 -6.51 -1.64 0.55
CA GLU A 120 -5.74 -2.57 1.34
C GLU A 120 -5.64 -3.92 0.61
N ARG A 121 -5.47 -3.90 -0.71
CA ARG A 121 -5.34 -5.10 -1.56
C ARG A 121 -4.00 -5.09 -2.26
N VAL A 122 -3.44 -6.28 -2.48
CA VAL A 122 -2.12 -6.44 -3.09
C VAL A 122 -2.20 -7.29 -4.35
N ASP A 123 -1.53 -6.82 -5.40
CA ASP A 123 -1.26 -7.59 -6.60
C ASP A 123 -0.29 -8.74 -6.34
N ALA A 124 -0.74 -9.96 -6.64
CA ALA A 124 0.03 -11.19 -6.51
C ALA A 124 1.35 -11.18 -7.30
N GLY A 125 1.43 -10.43 -8.41
CA GLY A 125 2.61 -10.35 -9.27
C GLY A 125 3.67 -9.33 -8.82
N ALA A 126 3.43 -8.55 -7.77
CA ALA A 126 4.32 -7.46 -7.38
C ALA A 126 5.62 -7.95 -6.72
N HIS A 127 6.72 -7.23 -6.98
CA HIS A 127 8.03 -7.55 -6.41
C HIS A 127 8.11 -7.25 -4.90
N THR A 128 7.36 -6.25 -4.43
CA THR A 128 7.20 -5.90 -3.01
C THR A 128 5.72 -5.70 -2.68
N LEU A 129 5.35 -5.87 -1.41
CA LEU A 129 3.99 -5.61 -0.93
C LEU A 129 3.57 -4.15 -1.11
N GLU A 130 4.51 -3.22 -0.89
CA GLU A 130 4.23 -1.78 -1.01
C GLU A 130 3.94 -1.37 -2.45
N GLU A 131 4.68 -1.91 -3.43
CA GLU A 131 4.42 -1.67 -4.86
C GLU A 131 3.13 -2.33 -5.34
N GLY A 132 2.77 -3.47 -4.74
CA GLY A 132 1.58 -4.23 -5.10
C GLY A 132 0.27 -3.61 -4.63
N ARG A 133 0.30 -2.61 -3.73
CA ARG A 133 -0.90 -1.93 -3.21
C ARG A 133 -1.78 -1.41 -4.34
N ARG A 134 -3.09 -1.61 -4.17
CA ARG A 134 -4.13 -1.20 -5.12
C ARG A 134 -5.02 -0.12 -4.50
N PHE A 135 -5.25 0.91 -5.30
CA PHE A 135 -6.03 2.06 -4.89
C PHE A 135 -7.21 2.20 -5.83
N GLN A 136 -8.39 2.49 -5.28
CA GLN A 136 -9.54 2.85 -6.09
C GLN A 136 -9.61 4.37 -6.13
N GLY A 137 -9.59 4.95 -7.32
CA GLY A 137 -9.55 6.40 -7.43
C GLY A 137 -9.93 6.92 -8.79
N TYR A 138 -10.00 8.23 -8.87
CA TYR A 138 -10.23 8.96 -10.09
C TYR A 138 -9.31 10.18 -10.14
N TRP A 139 -9.08 10.68 -11.35
CA TRP A 139 -8.31 11.89 -11.57
C TRP A 139 -8.92 12.67 -12.73
N SER A 140 -8.75 13.98 -12.71
CA SER A 140 -9.30 14.88 -13.72
C SER A 140 -8.48 16.16 -13.77
N PHE A 141 -8.30 16.75 -14.94
CA PHE A 141 -7.77 18.11 -15.09
C PHE A 141 -8.90 19.11 -15.45
N VAL A 142 -10.16 18.71 -15.27
CA VAL A 142 -11.33 19.57 -15.48
C VAL A 142 -11.51 20.48 -14.26
N ARG A 143 -11.55 21.80 -14.50
CA ARG A 143 -11.70 22.82 -13.45
C ARG A 143 -12.91 22.58 -12.55
N ALA A 144 -14.03 22.16 -13.12
CA ALA A 144 -15.26 21.89 -12.38
C ALA A 144 -15.13 20.71 -11.40
N ASP A 145 -14.37 19.66 -11.74
CA ASP A 145 -14.15 18.52 -10.85
C ASP A 145 -13.25 18.92 -9.69
N ALA A 146 -12.15 19.64 -9.97
CA ALA A 146 -11.29 20.19 -8.92
C ALA A 146 -12.04 21.17 -7.99
N TYR A 147 -12.97 21.96 -8.53
CA TYR A 147 -13.83 22.84 -7.73
C TYR A 147 -14.70 22.06 -6.75
N ARG A 148 -15.34 20.97 -7.19
CA ARG A 148 -16.13 20.09 -6.31
C ARG A 148 -15.27 19.46 -5.22
N GLU A 149 -14.05 19.04 -5.56
CA GLU A 149 -13.14 18.42 -4.58
C GLU A 149 -12.63 19.41 -3.54
N ILE A 150 -12.29 20.64 -3.92
CA ILE A 150 -11.94 21.69 -2.94
C ILE A 150 -13.12 21.96 -2.00
N LEU A 151 -14.35 22.03 -2.51
CA LEU A 151 -15.53 22.18 -1.65
C LEU A 151 -15.72 21.00 -0.68
N ARG A 152 -15.53 19.76 -1.16
CA ARG A 152 -15.61 18.57 -0.31
C ARG A 152 -14.56 18.61 0.80
N LEU A 153 -13.30 18.85 0.44
CA LEU A 153 -12.18 18.91 1.40
C LEU A 153 -12.37 20.04 2.40
N ARG A 154 -12.78 21.23 1.95
CA ARG A 154 -13.09 22.36 2.83
C ARG A 154 -14.22 22.04 3.83
N ALA A 155 -15.21 21.24 3.43
CA ALA A 155 -16.32 20.86 4.30
C ALA A 155 -15.97 19.74 5.29
N GLN A 156 -15.02 18.87 4.95
CA GLN A 156 -14.62 17.73 5.78
C GLN A 156 -13.46 18.06 6.73
N LEU A 157 -12.54 18.95 6.32
CA LEU A 157 -11.37 19.32 7.10
C LEU A 157 -11.69 20.38 8.16
N THR A 158 -11.16 20.18 9.36
CA THR A 158 -11.20 21.21 10.42
C THR A 158 -10.09 22.23 10.17
N LEU A 159 -10.43 23.35 9.53
CA LEU A 159 -9.47 24.36 9.09
C LEU A 159 -9.55 25.65 9.95
N PRO A 160 -8.42 26.33 10.20
CA PRO A 160 -8.42 27.67 10.80
C PRO A 160 -9.20 28.67 9.95
N ALA A 161 -9.86 29.65 10.58
CA ALA A 161 -10.70 30.65 9.90
C ALA A 161 -9.96 31.36 8.73
N GLU A 162 -8.71 31.75 8.93
CA GLU A 162 -7.88 32.40 7.90
C GLU A 162 -7.65 31.48 6.67
N THR A 163 -7.62 30.16 6.86
CA THR A 163 -7.49 29.21 5.75
C THR A 163 -8.80 29.02 5.02
N VAL A 164 -9.91 28.98 5.76
CA VAL A 164 -11.24 28.96 5.18
C VAL A 164 -11.49 30.20 4.32
N GLU A 165 -11.19 31.39 4.83
CA GLU A 165 -11.34 32.66 4.12
C GLU A 165 -10.50 32.70 2.84
N ALA A 166 -9.21 32.32 2.92
CA ALA A 166 -8.33 32.32 1.75
C ALA A 166 -8.76 31.30 0.68
N ILE A 167 -9.29 30.13 1.08
CA ILE A 167 -9.88 29.16 0.14
C ILE A 167 -11.14 29.74 -0.50
N ASP A 168 -12.00 30.39 0.28
CA ASP A 168 -13.23 31.01 -0.21
C ASP A 168 -12.94 32.12 -1.22
N GLU A 169 -11.92 32.94 -1.00
CA GLU A 169 -11.48 33.95 -1.97
C GLU A 169 -11.12 33.33 -3.32
N VAL A 170 -10.37 32.22 -3.33
CA VAL A 170 -10.04 31.50 -4.57
C VAL A 170 -11.29 30.91 -5.22
N LEU A 171 -12.21 30.32 -4.44
CA LEU A 171 -13.48 29.78 -4.95
C LEU A 171 -14.33 30.87 -5.61
N HIS A 172 -14.44 32.05 -4.98
CA HIS A 172 -15.14 33.20 -5.56
C HIS A 172 -14.47 33.70 -6.84
N ALA A 173 -13.14 33.77 -6.87
CA ALA A 173 -12.39 34.16 -8.06
C ALA A 173 -12.62 33.19 -9.24
N VAL A 174 -12.71 31.88 -8.95
CA VAL A 174 -13.00 30.85 -9.97
C VAL A 174 -14.40 31.02 -10.55
N LEU A 175 -15.41 31.27 -9.70
CA LEU A 175 -16.80 31.48 -10.14
C LEU A 175 -16.95 32.76 -10.98
N ALA A 176 -16.20 33.81 -10.63
CA ALA A 176 -16.20 35.07 -11.38
C ALA A 176 -15.49 34.96 -12.74
N ALA A 177 -14.58 33.99 -12.90
CA ALA A 177 -13.81 33.82 -14.11
C ALA A 177 -14.52 32.94 -15.16
N PRO A 178 -14.55 33.36 -16.43
CA PRO A 178 -15.10 32.55 -17.51
C PRO A 178 -14.38 31.20 -17.62
N GLU A 179 -15.06 30.21 -18.18
CA GLU A 179 -14.45 28.91 -18.38
C GLU A 179 -13.25 29.00 -19.35
N PRO A 180 -12.08 28.44 -19.01
CA PRO A 180 -10.89 28.55 -19.84
C PRO A 180 -11.14 27.90 -21.21
N ARG A 181 -11.13 28.70 -22.28
CA ARG A 181 -11.38 28.23 -23.66
C ARG A 181 -10.17 27.52 -24.26
N HIS A 182 -8.96 27.84 -23.81
CA HIS A 182 -7.71 27.19 -24.18
C HIS A 182 -6.98 26.76 -22.91
N GLN A 183 -6.69 25.47 -22.84
CA GLN A 183 -6.09 24.82 -21.68
C GLN A 183 -4.62 24.51 -21.94
N ASP A 184 -3.84 25.47 -22.46
CA ASP A 184 -2.43 25.27 -22.83
C ASP A 184 -1.58 24.73 -21.66
N ARG A 185 -2.03 24.98 -20.42
CA ARG A 185 -1.44 24.50 -19.18
C ARG A 185 -1.51 22.97 -19.00
N TRP A 186 -2.40 22.26 -19.72
CA TRP A 186 -2.45 20.79 -19.74
C TRP A 186 -1.30 20.17 -20.52
N ASN A 187 -0.65 20.92 -21.41
CA ASN A 187 0.48 20.40 -22.16
C ASN A 187 1.64 20.00 -21.24
N VAL A 188 1.81 20.69 -20.10
CA VAL A 188 2.84 20.38 -19.11
C VAL A 188 2.63 19.00 -18.46
N PRO A 189 1.49 18.71 -17.80
CA PRO A 189 1.23 17.38 -17.24
C PRO A 189 1.14 16.30 -18.32
N LEU A 190 0.53 16.56 -19.47
CA LEU A 190 0.41 15.56 -20.54
C LEU A 190 1.77 15.17 -21.12
N ARG A 191 2.65 16.14 -21.38
CA ARG A 191 4.01 15.86 -21.85
C ARG A 191 4.80 15.08 -20.81
N PHE A 192 4.68 15.45 -19.54
CA PHE A 192 5.32 14.71 -18.45
C PHE A 192 4.85 13.24 -18.40
N LEU A 193 3.54 13.00 -18.45
CA LEU A 193 2.99 11.64 -18.44
C LEU A 193 3.41 10.85 -19.69
N ALA A 194 3.46 11.49 -20.86
CA ALA A 194 3.96 10.87 -22.08
C ALA A 194 5.44 10.45 -21.95
N ASP A 195 6.29 11.34 -21.41
CA ASP A 195 7.71 11.05 -21.17
C ASP A 195 7.88 9.89 -20.17
N ARG A 196 7.01 9.80 -19.15
CA ARG A 196 7.01 8.70 -18.17
C ARG A 196 6.57 7.38 -18.77
N VAL A 197 5.57 7.38 -19.63
CA VAL A 197 5.14 6.18 -20.37
C VAL A 197 6.28 5.70 -21.29
N ASP A 198 6.90 6.60 -22.05
CA ASP A 198 8.02 6.26 -22.95
C ASP A 198 9.23 5.71 -22.17
N ALA A 199 9.57 6.31 -21.02
CA ALA A 199 10.58 5.78 -20.13
C ALA A 199 10.25 4.35 -19.63
N GLY A 200 9.00 4.12 -19.21
CA GLY A 200 8.56 2.80 -18.75
C GLY A 200 8.55 1.73 -19.85
N VAL A 201 8.22 2.10 -21.08
CA VAL A 201 8.30 1.20 -22.25
C VAL A 201 9.76 0.81 -22.52
N ARG A 202 10.68 1.77 -22.50
CA ARG A 202 12.13 1.52 -22.68
C ARG A 202 12.71 0.66 -21.56
N GLU A 203 12.33 0.92 -20.31
CA GLU A 203 12.75 0.12 -19.15
C GLU A 203 12.32 -1.34 -19.31
N ARG A 204 11.05 -1.59 -19.65
CA ARG A 204 10.54 -2.95 -19.89
C ARG A 204 11.24 -3.64 -21.06
N ALA A 205 11.45 -2.94 -22.17
CA ALA A 205 12.16 -3.51 -23.31
C ALA A 205 13.60 -3.90 -22.93
N GLY A 206 14.28 -3.07 -22.15
CA GLY A 206 15.63 -3.35 -21.63
C GLY A 206 15.66 -4.55 -20.67
N LEU A 207 14.68 -4.65 -19.76
CA LEU A 207 14.56 -5.80 -18.85
C LEU A 207 14.22 -7.08 -19.59
N GLN A 208 13.32 -7.03 -20.58
CA GLN A 208 12.99 -8.19 -21.42
C GLN A 208 14.23 -8.68 -22.17
N THR A 209 14.99 -7.77 -22.77
CA THR A 209 16.25 -8.10 -23.47
C THR A 209 17.27 -8.74 -22.51
N ARG A 210 17.34 -8.25 -21.27
CA ARG A 210 18.20 -8.84 -20.22
C ARG A 210 17.71 -10.21 -19.77
N LEU A 211 16.41 -10.40 -19.59
CA LEU A 211 15.81 -11.70 -19.26
C LEU A 211 16.04 -12.72 -20.36
N ASP A 212 15.83 -12.33 -21.63
CA ASP A 212 16.08 -13.17 -22.80
C ASP A 212 17.57 -13.53 -22.91
N ALA A 213 18.47 -12.61 -22.53
CA ALA A 213 19.91 -12.87 -22.43
C ALA A 213 20.32 -13.66 -21.18
N ALA A 214 19.50 -13.65 -20.11
CA ALA A 214 19.78 -14.22 -18.79
C ALA A 214 18.94 -15.47 -18.48
N VAL A 215 18.51 -16.23 -19.50
CA VAL A 215 17.81 -17.53 -19.33
C VAL A 215 18.59 -18.58 -18.51
N GLY A 216 19.75 -18.25 -17.92
CA GLY A 216 20.31 -18.95 -16.75
C GLY A 216 19.77 -18.41 -15.42
N HIS A 217 18.86 -19.17 -14.79
CA HIS A 217 18.19 -18.88 -13.51
C HIS A 217 19.18 -18.69 -12.33
N HIS A 218 19.49 -17.46 -11.91
CA HIS A 218 20.37 -17.25 -10.75
C HIS A 218 19.78 -16.48 -9.56
N ASP A 219 18.75 -15.64 -9.73
CA ASP A 219 18.18 -14.91 -8.59
C ASP A 219 17.02 -15.66 -7.90
N ASP A 220 16.24 -16.47 -8.62
CA ASP A 220 15.06 -17.16 -8.09
C ASP A 220 15.41 -18.43 -7.27
N VAL A 221 16.59 -19.01 -7.47
CA VAL A 221 17.04 -20.23 -6.77
C VAL A 221 17.53 -19.92 -5.36
N ALA A 222 18.21 -18.78 -5.16
CA ALA A 222 18.78 -18.41 -3.86
C ALA A 222 17.69 -18.00 -2.84
N GLU A 223 16.53 -17.56 -3.33
CA GLU A 223 15.40 -17.13 -2.52
C GLU A 223 14.39 -18.24 -2.22
N ARG A 224 14.62 -19.46 -2.74
CA ARG A 224 13.79 -20.64 -2.50
C ARG A 224 14.53 -21.72 -1.72
N ASP A 225 13.84 -22.34 -0.78
CA ASP A 225 14.37 -23.49 -0.07
C ASP A 225 14.44 -24.70 -1.03
N PRO A 226 15.61 -25.32 -1.24
CA PRO A 226 15.78 -26.38 -2.23
C PRO A 226 15.02 -27.68 -1.91
N ARG A 227 14.53 -27.84 -0.67
CA ARG A 227 13.82 -29.05 -0.25
C ARG A 227 12.31 -28.94 -0.39
N THR A 228 11.76 -27.75 -0.19
CA THR A 228 10.30 -27.48 -0.20
C THR A 228 9.85 -26.65 -1.40
N GLY A 229 10.77 -25.91 -2.03
CA GLY A 229 10.44 -24.91 -3.05
C GLY A 229 9.81 -23.62 -2.48
N LEU A 230 9.62 -23.55 -1.15
CA LEU A 230 9.06 -22.41 -0.44
C LEU A 230 10.02 -21.23 -0.43
N HIS A 231 9.49 -20.04 -0.20
CA HIS A 231 10.30 -18.84 -0.08
C HIS A 231 11.15 -18.85 1.19
N THR A 232 12.32 -18.24 1.13
CA THR A 232 13.24 -18.11 2.27
C THR A 232 13.03 -16.79 3.01
N GLU A 233 13.67 -16.64 4.17
CA GLU A 233 13.67 -15.38 4.92
C GLU A 233 14.23 -14.19 4.10
N ARG A 234 15.17 -14.44 3.18
CA ARG A 234 15.70 -13.41 2.27
C ARG A 234 14.61 -12.86 1.35
N PHE A 235 13.76 -13.73 0.81
CA PHE A 235 12.59 -13.32 0.06
C PHE A 235 11.64 -12.49 0.94
N LEU A 236 11.38 -12.91 2.17
CA LEU A 236 10.50 -12.18 3.09
C LEU A 236 10.99 -10.75 3.35
N ALA A 237 12.28 -10.60 3.66
CA ALA A 237 12.90 -9.29 3.88
C ALA A 237 12.80 -8.39 2.66
N ARG A 238 13.06 -8.93 1.45
CA ARG A 238 12.90 -8.18 0.19
C ARG A 238 11.43 -7.81 -0.08
N TRP A 239 10.51 -8.77 0.03
CA TRP A 239 9.11 -8.61 -0.33
C TRP A 239 8.38 -7.63 0.61
N THR A 240 8.80 -7.56 1.87
CA THR A 240 8.27 -6.63 2.88
C THR A 240 9.06 -5.32 2.97
N ALA A 241 10.12 -5.15 2.17
CA ALA A 241 10.93 -3.94 2.17
C ALA A 241 10.10 -2.70 1.81
N GLY A 242 10.30 -1.63 2.57
CA GLY A 242 9.61 -0.34 2.33
C GLY A 242 8.10 -0.35 2.64
N LEU A 243 7.55 -1.47 3.11
CA LEU A 243 6.15 -1.57 3.52
C LEU A 243 5.91 -0.71 4.76
N GLY A 244 4.99 0.24 4.65
CA GLY A 244 4.54 1.06 5.78
C GLY A 244 3.48 0.35 6.64
N ALA A 245 3.00 1.05 7.67
CA ALA A 245 1.91 0.55 8.53
C ALA A 245 0.49 0.70 7.91
N GLY A 246 0.42 1.06 6.61
CA GLY A 246 -0.85 1.26 5.90
C GLY A 246 -1.57 -0.03 5.50
N LEU A 247 -0.86 -1.15 5.37
CA LEU A 247 -1.44 -2.44 4.98
C LEU A 247 -1.52 -3.39 6.18
N PRO A 248 -2.69 -3.91 6.57
CA PRO A 248 -2.74 -4.97 7.58
C PRO A 248 -2.16 -6.26 6.98
N VAL A 249 -1.29 -6.92 7.73
CA VAL A 249 -0.68 -8.20 7.34
C VAL A 249 -1.00 -9.23 8.41
N GLY A 250 -1.71 -10.29 8.01
CA GLY A 250 -1.88 -11.48 8.81
C GLY A 250 -0.62 -12.34 8.77
N LEU A 251 -0.25 -12.91 9.91
CA LEU A 251 0.89 -13.81 10.06
C LEU A 251 0.42 -15.06 10.79
N VAL A 252 0.74 -16.23 10.25
CA VAL A 252 0.56 -17.52 10.91
C VAL A 252 1.88 -18.25 10.90
N LEU A 253 2.48 -18.40 12.08
CA LEU A 253 3.67 -19.22 12.27
C LEU A 253 3.26 -20.61 12.69
N LEU A 254 3.51 -21.59 11.83
CA LEU A 254 3.33 -23.01 12.08
C LEU A 254 4.67 -23.66 12.43
N ARG A 255 4.71 -24.35 13.56
CA ARG A 255 5.78 -25.27 13.93
C ARG A 255 5.29 -26.70 13.92
N VAL A 256 6.07 -27.57 13.26
CA VAL A 256 5.80 -29.01 13.16
C VAL A 256 7.00 -29.77 13.74
N PRO A 257 7.03 -30.02 15.07
CA PRO A 257 8.12 -30.72 15.72
C PRO A 257 8.31 -32.12 15.15
N GLY A 258 9.57 -32.55 15.02
CA GLY A 258 9.93 -33.89 14.55
C GLY A 258 10.22 -33.96 13.05
N VAL A 259 9.85 -32.94 12.27
CA VAL A 259 10.21 -32.84 10.85
C VAL A 259 11.73 -32.85 10.67
N ALA A 260 12.50 -32.21 11.55
CA ALA A 260 13.95 -32.20 11.46
C ALA A 260 14.58 -33.58 11.68
N ALA A 261 13.90 -34.47 12.42
CA ALA A 261 14.36 -35.82 12.74
C ALA A 261 13.96 -36.88 11.68
N LEU A 262 13.03 -36.55 10.78
CA LEU A 262 12.48 -37.49 9.78
C LEU A 262 13.55 -38.15 8.92
N ARG A 263 14.51 -37.37 8.44
CA ARG A 263 15.57 -37.90 7.57
C ARG A 263 16.38 -38.99 8.25
N ALA A 264 16.73 -38.76 9.51
CA ALA A 264 17.54 -39.71 10.28
C ALA A 264 16.76 -40.99 10.58
N LYS A 265 15.45 -40.88 10.83
CA LYS A 265 14.60 -42.00 11.26
C LYS A 265 13.99 -42.80 10.10
N TYR A 266 13.62 -42.16 9.01
CA TYR A 266 12.84 -42.74 7.91
C TYR A 266 13.45 -42.49 6.52
N GLY A 267 14.57 -41.76 6.43
CA GLY A 267 15.27 -41.48 5.18
C GLY A 267 14.75 -40.26 4.41
N LEU A 268 15.47 -39.89 3.35
CA LEU A 268 15.23 -38.67 2.56
C LEU A 268 13.86 -38.65 1.85
N ARG A 269 13.39 -39.79 1.34
CA ARG A 269 12.10 -39.86 0.63
C ARG A 269 10.92 -39.54 1.54
N ALA A 270 10.95 -40.05 2.77
CA ALA A 270 9.91 -39.78 3.76
C ALA A 270 9.92 -38.32 4.20
N GLU A 271 11.10 -37.72 4.41
CA GLU A 271 11.26 -36.28 4.70
C GLU A 271 10.63 -35.43 3.58
N LEU A 272 11.02 -35.67 2.33
CA LEU A 272 10.54 -34.87 1.19
C LEU A 272 9.03 -35.02 0.97
N ALA A 273 8.49 -36.25 1.06
CA ALA A 273 7.06 -36.49 0.91
C ALA A 273 6.25 -35.76 2.00
N THR A 274 6.75 -35.80 3.25
CA THR A 274 6.11 -35.11 4.38
C THR A 274 6.16 -33.59 4.19
N LEU A 275 7.32 -33.04 3.82
CA LEU A 275 7.49 -31.61 3.56
C LEU A 275 6.59 -31.13 2.42
N GLN A 276 6.43 -31.91 1.36
CA GLN A 276 5.50 -31.63 0.27
C GLN A 276 4.04 -31.68 0.71
N GLY A 277 3.68 -32.66 1.55
CA GLY A 277 2.35 -32.77 2.16
C GLY A 277 1.99 -31.52 2.98
N ILE A 278 2.88 -31.13 3.91
CA ILE A 278 2.73 -29.91 4.71
C ILE A 278 2.58 -28.68 3.82
N THR A 279 3.49 -28.53 2.85
CA THR A 279 3.48 -27.38 1.93
C THR A 279 2.18 -27.28 1.15
N ARG A 280 1.68 -28.40 0.62
CA ARG A 280 0.42 -28.46 -0.11
C ARG A 280 -0.77 -28.12 0.79
N SER A 281 -0.83 -28.70 1.99
CA SER A 281 -1.92 -28.45 2.94
C SER A 281 -2.06 -26.98 3.29
N ILE A 282 -0.94 -26.26 3.40
CA ILE A 282 -0.94 -24.81 3.62
C ILE A 282 -1.36 -24.09 2.32
N GLN A 283 -0.69 -24.34 1.20
CA GLN A 283 -0.90 -23.62 -0.06
C GLN A 283 -2.34 -23.73 -0.61
N GLU A 284 -3.03 -24.84 -0.40
CA GLU A 284 -4.43 -25.03 -0.82
C GLU A 284 -5.42 -24.09 -0.10
N LEU A 285 -5.02 -23.49 1.02
CA LEU A 285 -5.83 -22.57 1.80
C LEU A 285 -5.51 -21.10 1.51
N LEU A 286 -4.53 -20.84 0.64
CA LEU A 286 -3.98 -19.50 0.40
C LEU A 286 -4.44 -18.92 -0.93
N THR A 287 -4.52 -17.60 -0.98
CA THR A 287 -4.79 -16.83 -2.19
C THR A 287 -3.51 -16.60 -2.99
N PRO A 288 -3.59 -16.20 -4.27
CA PRO A 288 -2.42 -15.90 -5.09
C PRO A 288 -1.52 -14.78 -4.54
N SER A 289 -2.03 -13.91 -3.67
CA SER A 289 -1.25 -12.81 -3.06
C SER A 289 -0.54 -13.22 -1.77
N ASP A 290 -0.90 -14.37 -1.19
CA ASP A 290 -0.31 -14.88 0.04
C ASP A 290 1.01 -15.63 -0.25
N ARG A 291 1.89 -15.71 0.75
CA ARG A 291 3.17 -16.41 0.61
C ARG A 291 3.46 -17.27 1.82
N VAL A 292 4.05 -18.43 1.57
CA VAL A 292 4.61 -19.30 2.62
C VAL A 292 6.13 -19.18 2.59
N VAL A 293 6.68 -18.84 3.74
CA VAL A 293 8.11 -18.64 3.97
C VAL A 293 8.59 -19.72 4.93
N ARG A 294 9.67 -20.40 4.57
CA ARG A 294 10.38 -21.31 5.46
C ARG A 294 11.40 -20.52 6.28
N LEU A 295 11.13 -20.36 7.58
CA LEU A 295 12.04 -19.68 8.51
C LEU A 295 13.10 -20.63 9.07
N GLY A 296 12.79 -21.91 9.15
CA GLY A 296 13.68 -22.89 9.74
C GLY A 296 13.42 -24.32 9.26
N ARG A 297 13.98 -25.29 9.99
CA ARG A 297 13.78 -26.70 9.64
C ARG A 297 12.36 -27.18 9.89
N GLU A 298 11.72 -26.65 10.92
CA GLU A 298 10.38 -27.04 11.40
C GLU A 298 9.37 -25.88 11.38
N ASP A 299 9.81 -24.70 10.97
CA ASP A 299 9.06 -23.44 11.09
C ASP A 299 8.65 -22.91 9.71
N PHE A 300 7.35 -22.74 9.54
CA PHE A 300 6.70 -22.28 8.33
C PHE A 300 5.84 -21.05 8.67
N LEU A 301 6.11 -19.93 8.01
CA LEU A 301 5.37 -18.69 8.19
C LEU A 301 4.48 -18.46 6.97
N ALA A 302 3.16 -18.44 7.15
CA ALA A 302 2.25 -17.89 6.16
C ALA A 302 2.11 -16.38 6.39
N VAL A 303 2.33 -15.61 5.33
CA VAL A 303 2.18 -14.15 5.29
C VAL A 303 0.98 -13.85 4.40
N LEU A 304 0.00 -13.15 4.99
CA LEU A 304 -1.37 -13.04 4.50
C LEU A 304 -1.75 -11.56 4.37
N PRO A 305 -1.37 -10.90 3.27
CA PRO A 305 -1.69 -9.49 3.07
C PRO A 305 -3.20 -9.30 3.00
N SER A 306 -3.73 -8.28 3.68
CA SER A 306 -5.16 -7.90 3.59
C SER A 306 -6.14 -8.83 4.33
N TRP A 307 -5.66 -9.84 5.04
CA TRP A 307 -6.52 -10.75 5.80
C TRP A 307 -7.02 -10.11 7.10
N ARG A 308 -8.25 -10.45 7.50
CA ARG A 308 -8.84 -10.05 8.77
C ARG A 308 -8.49 -11.04 9.87
N GLU A 309 -8.57 -10.58 11.10
CA GLU A 309 -8.24 -11.38 12.29
C GLU A 309 -9.01 -12.70 12.37
N SER A 310 -10.32 -12.67 12.11
CA SER A 310 -11.16 -13.88 12.08
C SER A 310 -10.69 -14.92 11.06
N ASP A 311 -10.26 -14.45 9.89
CA ASP A 311 -9.84 -15.31 8.78
C ASP A 311 -8.47 -15.92 9.07
N VAL A 312 -7.57 -15.14 9.66
CA VAL A 312 -6.24 -15.60 10.10
C VAL A 312 -6.36 -16.65 11.20
N LEU A 313 -7.24 -16.45 12.18
CA LEU A 313 -7.50 -17.45 13.23
C LEU A 313 -8.11 -18.73 12.66
N GLY A 314 -9.09 -18.61 11.75
CA GLY A 314 -9.66 -19.76 11.06
C GLY A 314 -8.63 -20.56 10.26
N LEU A 315 -7.72 -19.87 9.56
CA LEU A 315 -6.61 -20.51 8.86
C LEU A 315 -5.66 -21.25 9.81
N CYS A 316 -5.33 -20.63 10.95
CA CYS A 316 -4.47 -21.22 11.96
C CYS A 316 -4.99 -22.59 12.43
N ASP A 317 -6.28 -22.68 12.78
CA ASP A 317 -6.92 -23.91 13.23
C ASP A 317 -7.02 -24.96 12.12
N GLU A 318 -7.39 -24.54 10.90
CA GLU A 318 -7.51 -25.44 9.74
C GLU A 318 -6.15 -26.03 9.34
N VAL A 319 -5.08 -25.21 9.31
CA VAL A 319 -3.73 -25.68 9.00
C VAL A 319 -3.24 -26.68 10.06
N CYS A 320 -3.44 -26.39 11.34
CA CYS A 320 -3.09 -27.32 12.42
C CYS A 320 -3.84 -28.66 12.28
N THR A 321 -5.12 -28.61 11.92
CA THR A 321 -5.95 -29.80 11.72
C THR A 321 -5.46 -30.63 10.52
N ARG A 322 -5.23 -29.99 9.36
CA ARG A 322 -4.74 -30.68 8.16
C ARG A 322 -3.37 -31.30 8.36
N VAL A 323 -2.43 -30.56 8.95
CA VAL A 323 -1.06 -31.04 9.16
C VAL A 323 -1.02 -32.17 10.18
N SER A 324 -1.80 -32.08 11.26
CA SER A 324 -1.89 -33.17 12.24
C SER A 324 -2.50 -34.43 11.63
N GLY A 325 -3.46 -34.29 10.71
CA GLY A 325 -4.09 -35.40 9.99
C GLY A 325 -3.26 -36.01 8.86
N LEU A 326 -2.07 -35.48 8.54
CA LEU A 326 -1.16 -36.09 7.57
C LEU A 326 -0.61 -37.44 8.06
N ASP A 327 -0.67 -37.71 9.36
CA ASP A 327 -0.31 -38.99 9.96
C ASP A 327 -1.14 -40.17 9.41
N GLN A 328 -2.38 -39.92 8.97
CA GLN A 328 -3.25 -40.90 8.32
C GLN A 328 -2.74 -41.31 6.93
N GLN A 329 -2.04 -40.41 6.23
CA GLN A 329 -1.42 -40.68 4.93
C GLN A 329 -0.02 -41.29 5.08
N TYR A 330 0.65 -40.99 6.19
CA TYR A 330 1.98 -41.50 6.53
C TYR A 330 1.94 -42.19 7.90
N PRO A 331 1.43 -43.45 7.99
CA PRO A 331 1.05 -44.14 9.24
C PRO A 331 2.18 -44.39 10.27
N PHE A 332 3.38 -43.88 10.04
CA PHE A 332 4.54 -44.01 10.94
C PHE A 332 5.11 -42.67 11.41
N VAL A 333 4.47 -41.55 11.06
CA VAL A 333 4.93 -40.19 11.39
C VAL A 333 3.81 -39.40 12.08
N ALA A 334 3.87 -39.28 13.40
CA ALA A 334 3.04 -38.32 14.12
C ALA A 334 3.61 -36.91 13.91
N LEU A 335 2.78 -35.98 13.41
CA LEU A 335 3.15 -34.58 13.17
C LEU A 335 2.30 -33.66 14.02
N PRO A 336 2.62 -33.48 15.32
CA PRO A 336 1.93 -32.49 16.13
C PRO A 336 2.16 -31.11 15.50
N ALA A 337 1.09 -30.37 15.24
CA ALA A 337 1.17 -29.01 14.74
C ALA A 337 0.85 -28.00 15.86
N THR A 338 1.72 -27.01 16.05
CA THR A 338 1.45 -25.85 16.90
C THR A 338 1.57 -24.59 16.06
N ALA A 339 0.59 -23.70 16.15
CA ALA A 339 0.62 -22.45 15.43
C ALA A 339 0.34 -21.26 16.36
N ALA A 340 0.96 -20.13 16.03
CA ALA A 340 0.66 -18.82 16.58
C ALA A 340 0.29 -17.88 15.42
N ALA A 341 -0.63 -16.96 15.68
CA ALA A 341 -1.16 -16.08 14.66
C ALA A 341 -1.36 -14.66 15.18
N THR A 342 -1.19 -13.67 14.31
CA THR A 342 -1.45 -12.26 14.61
C THR A 342 -1.80 -11.51 13.33
N VAL A 343 -2.59 -10.44 13.43
CA VAL A 343 -2.71 -9.42 12.39
C VAL A 343 -2.00 -8.18 12.86
N THR A 344 -1.19 -7.55 12.01
CA THR A 344 -0.38 -6.41 12.43
C THR A 344 -0.15 -5.38 11.33
N ARG A 345 -0.10 -4.13 11.76
CA ARG A 345 0.36 -2.98 10.97
C ARG A 345 1.79 -2.57 11.37
N GLU A 346 2.37 -3.17 12.41
CA GLU A 346 3.73 -2.88 12.89
C GLU A 346 4.78 -3.28 11.84
N ARG A 347 5.86 -2.50 11.76
CA ARG A 347 7.00 -2.72 10.85
C ARG A 347 8.32 -2.49 11.61
N PRO A 348 9.30 -3.40 11.52
CA PRO A 348 9.29 -4.68 10.81
C PRO A 348 8.25 -5.67 11.36
N LEU A 349 7.92 -6.70 10.59
CA LEU A 349 6.91 -7.69 11.01
C LEU A 349 7.35 -8.39 12.31
N PRO A 350 6.46 -8.60 13.30
CA PRO A 350 6.78 -9.12 14.62
C PRO A 350 6.97 -10.65 14.63
N VAL A 351 7.81 -11.18 13.74
CA VAL A 351 8.06 -12.62 13.58
C VAL A 351 8.66 -13.21 14.86
N ASP A 352 9.61 -12.52 15.50
CA ASP A 352 10.25 -12.99 16.74
C ASP A 352 9.25 -13.17 17.89
N ARG A 353 8.21 -12.33 17.96
CA ARG A 353 7.14 -12.46 18.96
C ARG A 353 6.33 -13.74 18.73
N LEU A 354 6.04 -14.09 17.47
CA LEU A 354 5.35 -15.33 17.13
C LEU A 354 6.20 -16.55 17.47
N VAL A 355 7.52 -16.51 17.19
CA VAL A 355 8.44 -17.60 17.54
C VAL A 355 8.40 -17.86 19.06
N ALA A 356 8.50 -16.80 19.87
CA ALA A 356 8.42 -16.92 21.33
C ALA A 356 7.07 -17.46 21.83
N GLN A 357 5.96 -17.14 21.17
CA GLN A 357 4.63 -17.67 21.53
C GLN A 357 4.51 -19.18 21.26
N VAL A 358 5.04 -19.63 20.12
CA VAL A 358 5.07 -21.05 19.75
C VAL A 358 6.00 -21.82 20.70
N ASP A 359 7.16 -21.25 21.07
CA ASP A 359 8.08 -21.83 22.07
C ASP A 359 7.42 -22.03 23.44
N GLY A 360 6.59 -21.06 23.86
CA GLY A 360 5.85 -21.11 25.13
C GLY A 360 4.66 -22.07 25.16
N GLY A 361 4.38 -22.78 24.05
CA GLY A 361 3.24 -23.70 23.94
C GLY A 361 1.87 -23.01 24.04
N ARG A 362 1.82 -21.69 23.92
CA ARG A 362 0.56 -20.93 23.92
C ARG A 362 -0.09 -21.08 22.56
N ARG A 363 -1.17 -21.86 22.49
CA ARG A 363 -2.10 -21.78 21.36
C ARG A 363 -2.83 -20.45 21.45
N VAL A 364 -2.46 -19.55 20.54
CA VAL A 364 -3.08 -18.24 20.31
C VAL A 364 -2.82 -17.24 21.44
N SER A 365 -2.20 -16.11 21.11
CA SER A 365 -2.15 -14.94 21.98
C SER A 365 -2.38 -13.71 21.11
N LEU A 366 -3.61 -13.22 21.22
CA LEU A 366 -4.07 -11.97 20.64
C LEU A 366 -3.23 -10.83 21.20
N LEU A 367 -2.52 -10.13 20.31
CA LEU A 367 -1.97 -8.82 20.58
C LEU A 367 -2.59 -7.89 19.54
N VAL A 368 -3.45 -7.01 20.04
CA VAL A 368 -3.82 -5.76 19.35
C VAL A 368 -2.62 -4.83 19.41
#